data_AF-A0A345QSD2-F1
#
_entry.id   AF-A0A345QSD2-F1
#
_cell.length_a   1.000
_cell.length_b   1.000
_cell.length_c   1.000
_cell.angle_alpha   90.00
_cell.angle_beta   90.00
_cell.angle_gamma   90.00
#
_symmetry.space_group_name_H-M   'P 1'
#
loop_
_entity.id
_entity.type
_entity.pdbx_description
1 polymer ?
#
loop_
_entity_poly.entity_id
_entity_poly.type
_entity_poly.pdbx_seq_one_letter_code
_entity_poly.pdbx_strand_id
1 'polypeptide(L)'
;MFSIFHKLTEADAQRAAVGRHAAGRGLSLCRDESGAAEWTLDFEMNGERRELRLGAYPEMSVKVARAEAAKWRRLVRSGFDPTIQQEKIRADAARNLHQFYC
;
A
#
# COMPACT_ATOMS: atom_id res chain seq x y z
N MET A 1 7.45 13.20 22.68
CA MET A 1 8.56 13.01 21.72
C MET A 1 7.93 12.83 20.34
N PHE A 2 7.74 13.92 19.58
CA PHE A 2 7.14 13.87 18.25
C PHE A 2 8.15 13.28 17.27
N SER A 3 7.97 12.01 16.90
CA SER A 3 8.80 11.35 15.91
C SER A 3 8.74 12.14 14.61
N ILE A 4 9.89 12.66 14.17
CA ILE A 4 10.04 13.34 12.89
C ILE A 4 9.91 12.27 11.81
N PHE A 5 8.68 11.96 11.40
CA PHE A 5 8.43 11.05 10.29
C PHE A 5 8.99 11.67 9.02
N HIS A 6 10.11 11.13 8.52
CA HIS A 6 10.57 11.41 7.17
C HIS A 6 9.45 10.95 6.23
N LYS A 7 8.73 11.90 5.63
CA LYS A 7 7.63 11.61 4.70
C LYS A 7 8.27 11.23 3.38
N LEU A 8 8.13 9.96 2.97
CA LEU A 8 8.56 9.48 1.66
C LEU A 8 8.16 10.48 0.56
N THR A 9 9.14 11.02 -0.17
CA THR A 9 8.92 11.91 -1.32
C THR A 9 8.88 11.10 -2.61
N GLU A 10 8.50 11.74 -3.73
CA GLU A 10 8.52 11.09 -5.05
C GLU A 10 9.94 10.66 -5.44
N ALA A 11 10.94 11.49 -5.11
CA ALA A 11 12.34 11.20 -5.37
C ALA A 11 12.87 10.03 -4.53
N ASP A 12 12.38 9.88 -3.29
CA ASP A 12 12.70 8.75 -2.42
C ASP A 12 12.02 7.47 -2.92
N ALA A 13 10.75 7.56 -3.34
CA ALA A 13 10.00 6.45 -3.93
C ALA A 13 10.68 5.91 -5.20
N GLN A 14 11.18 6.81 -6.05
CA GLN A 14 11.88 6.43 -7.27
C GLN A 14 13.18 5.67 -6.97
N ARG A 15 13.96 6.15 -6.00
CA ARG A 15 15.26 5.58 -5.59
C ARG A 15 15.17 4.49 -4.52
N ALA A 16 13.96 4.10 -4.13
CA ALA A 16 13.74 3.09 -3.12
C ALA A 16 14.48 1.80 -3.49
N ALA A 17 15.22 1.23 -2.53
CA ALA A 17 15.82 -0.09 -2.67
C ALA A 17 14.74 -1.18 -2.62
N VAL A 18 15.10 -2.42 -2.94
CA VAL A 18 14.25 -3.59 -2.69
C VAL A 18 13.83 -3.61 -1.20
N GLY A 19 12.56 -3.90 -0.94
CA GLY A 19 11.98 -3.93 0.41
C GLY A 19 10.80 -2.97 0.60
N ARG A 20 10.40 -2.79 1.87
CA ARG A 20 9.24 -1.98 2.28
C ARG A 20 9.66 -0.61 2.81
N HIS A 21 9.07 0.43 2.25
CA HIS A 21 9.35 1.83 2.59
C HIS A 21 8.10 2.53 3.09
N ALA A 22 8.08 2.92 4.36
CA ALA A 22 6.91 3.55 4.97
C ALA A 22 6.71 4.99 4.46
N ALA A 23 5.52 5.27 3.91
CA ALA A 23 5.07 6.61 3.54
C ALA A 23 4.14 7.25 4.60
N GLY A 24 3.89 6.52 5.69
CA GLY A 24 3.16 6.97 6.87
C GLY A 24 1.66 6.62 6.86
N ARG A 25 1.04 6.58 8.05
CA ARG A 25 -0.38 6.25 8.25
C ARG A 25 -0.79 4.91 7.60
N GLY A 26 0.05 3.89 7.77
CA GLY A 26 -0.15 2.55 7.20
C GLY A 26 0.17 2.42 5.71
N LEU A 27 0.50 3.51 5.00
CA LEU A 27 0.89 3.44 3.58
C LEU A 27 2.37 3.07 3.47
N SER A 28 2.70 2.10 2.62
CA SER A 28 4.07 1.68 2.31
C SER A 28 4.26 1.46 0.81
N LEU A 29 5.47 1.68 0.31
CA LEU A 29 5.92 1.25 -1.01
C LEU A 29 6.72 -0.04 -0.85
N CYS A 30 6.28 -1.13 -1.49
CA CYS A 30 6.99 -2.40 -1.52
C CYS A 30 7.65 -2.54 -2.89
N ARG A 31 8.98 -2.64 -2.94
CA ARG A 31 9.74 -2.89 -4.18
C ARG A 31 10.36 -4.28 -4.14
N ASP A 32 10.25 -5.01 -5.24
CA ASP A 32 10.80 -6.35 -5.39
C ASP A 32 12.18 -6.37 -6.06
N GLU A 33 12.80 -7.55 -6.13
CA GLU A 33 14.12 -7.74 -6.75
C GLU A 33 14.15 -7.45 -8.25
N SER A 34 12.99 -7.53 -8.93
CA SER A 34 12.85 -7.17 -10.35
C SER A 34 12.79 -5.65 -10.57
N GLY A 35 12.62 -4.88 -9.49
CA GLY A 35 12.45 -3.43 -9.51
C GLY A 35 11.00 -2.98 -9.61
N ALA A 36 10.04 -3.91 -9.72
CA ALA A 36 8.63 -3.58 -9.67
C ALA A 36 8.26 -3.08 -8.26
N ALA A 37 7.39 -2.08 -8.19
CA ALA A 37 6.99 -1.51 -6.92
C ALA A 37 5.48 -1.32 -6.82
N GLU A 38 4.94 -1.55 -5.63
CA GLU A 38 3.50 -1.51 -5.34
C GLU A 38 3.23 -0.73 -4.04
N TRP A 39 2.14 0.02 -4.02
CA TRP A 39 1.63 0.66 -2.81
C TRP A 39 0.76 -0.30 -2.01
N THR A 40 1.06 -0.44 -0.72
CA THR A 40 0.25 -1.19 0.24
C THR A 40 -0.26 -0.29 1.36
N LEU A 41 -1.46 -0.58 1.86
CA LEU A 41 -2.11 0.09 2.97
C LEU A 41 -2.43 -0.94 4.04
N ASP A 42 -1.75 -0.82 5.18
CA ASP A 42 -2.09 -1.58 6.38
C ASP A 42 -3.22 -0.88 7.14
N PHE A 43 -4.23 -1.65 7.52
CA PHE A 43 -5.36 -1.18 8.35
C PHE A 43 -5.81 -2.27 9.31
N GLU A 44 -6.56 -1.88 10.33
CA GLU A 44 -7.18 -2.81 11.27
C GLU A 44 -8.70 -2.76 11.07
N MET A 45 -9.32 -3.93 11.03
CA MET A 45 -10.77 -4.06 10.97
C MET A 45 -11.19 -5.26 11.81
N ASN A 46 -12.17 -5.06 12.69
CA ASN A 46 -12.66 -6.09 13.62
C ASN A 46 -11.56 -6.72 14.50
N GLY A 47 -10.55 -5.92 14.89
CA GLY A 47 -9.42 -6.40 15.70
C GLY A 47 -8.37 -7.20 14.92
N GLU A 48 -8.53 -7.31 13.60
CA GLU A 48 -7.61 -8.04 12.72
C GLU A 48 -6.87 -7.07 11.80
N ARG A 49 -5.54 -7.20 11.74
CA ARG A 49 -4.70 -6.40 10.84
C ARG A 49 -4.78 -6.97 9.43
N ARG A 50 -5.10 -6.12 8.46
CA ARG A 50 -5.22 -6.46 7.05
C ARG A 50 -4.40 -5.51 6.20
N GLU A 51 -4.05 -5.98 5.02
CA GLU A 51 -3.31 -5.22 4.01
C GLU A 51 -4.16 -5.06 2.75
N LEU A 52 -4.20 -3.84 2.20
CA LEU A 52 -4.81 -3.52 0.92
C LEU A 52 -3.75 -3.03 -0.05
N ARG A 53 -3.65 -3.65 -1.22
CA ARG A 53 -2.72 -3.21 -2.25
C ARG A 53 -3.40 -2.18 -3.15
N LEU A 54 -2.87 -0.97 -3.23
CA LEU A 54 -3.53 0.15 -3.90
C LEU A 54 -3.23 0.22 -5.40
N GLY A 55 -2.02 -0.16 -5.81
CA GLY A 55 -1.60 -0.14 -7.21
C GLY A 55 -0.09 -0.05 -7.39
N ALA A 56 0.38 -0.22 -8.63
CA ALA A 56 1.79 -0.16 -8.99
C ALA A 56 2.34 1.27 -9.01
N TYR A 57 3.63 1.40 -8.73
CA TYR A 57 4.44 2.58 -8.94
C TYR A 57 5.30 2.37 -10.20
N PRO A 58 5.45 3.35 -11.10
CA PRO A 58 5.11 4.78 -10.95
C PRO A 58 3.70 5.19 -11.42
N GLU A 59 2.88 4.27 -11.94
CA GLU A 59 1.52 4.57 -12.44
C GLU A 59 0.67 5.28 -11.37
N MET A 60 0.82 4.83 -10.12
CA MET A 60 0.32 5.53 -8.94
C MET A 60 1.46 6.30 -8.27
N SER A 61 1.51 7.61 -8.47
CA SER A 61 2.46 8.50 -7.77
C SER A 61 2.22 8.55 -6.26
N VAL A 62 3.19 9.05 -5.48
CA VAL A 62 3.06 9.20 -4.01
C VAL A 62 1.83 10.02 -3.64
N LYS A 63 1.52 11.06 -4.42
CA LYS A 63 0.34 11.92 -4.19
C LYS A 63 -0.96 11.14 -4.35
N VAL A 64 -1.07 10.34 -5.42
CA VAL A 64 -2.26 9.53 -5.70
C VAL A 64 -2.42 8.44 -4.66
N ALA A 65 -1.33 7.73 -4.32
CA ALA A 65 -1.32 6.71 -3.29
C ALA A 65 -1.80 7.25 -1.93
N ARG A 66 -1.35 8.46 -1.55
CA ARG A 66 -1.82 9.13 -0.32
C ARG A 66 -3.30 9.47 -0.34
N ALA A 67 -3.82 9.95 -1.47
CA ALA A 67 -5.22 10.27 -1.63
C ALA A 67 -6.09 9.01 -1.56
N GLU A 68 -5.70 7.95 -2.26
CA GLU A 68 -6.41 6.68 -2.27
C GLU A 68 -6.37 6.00 -0.89
N ALA A 69 -5.21 6.04 -0.21
CA ALA A 69 -5.11 5.58 1.17
C ALA A 69 -6.03 6.37 2.12
N ALA A 70 -6.19 7.68 1.93
CA ALA A 70 -7.11 8.48 2.74
C ALA A 70 -8.58 8.08 2.51
N LYS A 71 -8.95 7.78 1.27
CA LYS A 71 -10.27 7.29 0.87
C LYS A 71 -10.55 5.91 1.49
N TRP A 72 -9.64 4.94 1.33
CA TRP A 72 -9.82 3.60 1.91
C TRP A 72 -9.90 3.62 3.43
N ARG A 73 -9.07 4.42 4.10
CA ARG A 73 -9.19 4.60 5.56
C ARG A 73 -10.54 5.16 5.99
N ARG A 74 -11.18 6.02 5.18
CA ARG A 74 -12.54 6.51 5.47
C ARG A 74 -13.56 5.38 5.33
N LEU A 75 -13.46 4.59 4.27
CA LEU A 75 -14.36 3.45 4.03
C LEU A 75 -14.26 2.40 5.13
N VAL A 76 -13.04 2.00 5.52
CA VAL A 76 -12.80 1.06 6.63
C VAL A 76 -13.43 1.58 7.92
N ARG A 77 -13.25 2.87 8.24
CA ARG A 77 -13.88 3.49 9.44
C ARG A 77 -15.41 3.51 9.37
N SER A 78 -15.98 3.53 8.16
CA SER A 78 -17.42 3.42 7.96
C SER A 78 -17.93 1.97 8.02
N GLY A 79 -17.08 1.00 8.35
CA GLY A 79 -17.43 -0.42 8.42
C GLY A 79 -17.44 -1.14 7.07
N PHE A 80 -16.90 -0.50 6.02
CA PHE A 80 -16.80 -1.11 4.70
C PHE A 80 -15.49 -1.89 4.58
N ASP A 81 -15.58 -3.20 4.30
CA ASP A 81 -14.42 -4.07 4.10
C ASP A 81 -13.91 -4.03 2.64
N PRO A 82 -12.72 -3.46 2.38
CA PRO A 82 -12.12 -3.40 1.04
C PRO A 82 -11.65 -4.74 0.50
N THR A 83 -11.29 -5.68 1.38
CA THR A 83 -10.58 -6.92 1.00
C THR A 83 -11.47 -7.84 0.18
N ILE A 84 -12.75 -7.93 0.54
CA ILE A 84 -13.78 -8.72 -0.17
C ILE A 84 -13.98 -8.23 -1.63
N GLN A 85 -13.71 -6.96 -1.91
CA GLN A 85 -13.93 -6.38 -3.24
C GLN A 85 -12.70 -6.43 -4.14
N GLN A 86 -11.49 -6.39 -3.57
CA GLN A 86 -10.26 -6.60 -4.35
C GLN A 86 -10.04 -8.05 -4.76
N GLU A 87 -10.43 -9.04 -3.94
CA GLU A 87 -10.34 -10.45 -4.34
C GLU A 87 -11.13 -10.73 -5.63
N LYS A 88 -12.29 -10.09 -5.80
CA LYS A 88 -13.11 -10.21 -7.02
C LYS A 88 -12.49 -9.57 -8.26
N ILE A 89 -11.65 -8.55 -8.10
CA ILE A 89 -10.96 -7.87 -9.23
C ILE A 89 -9.62 -8.55 -9.52
N ARG A 90 -8.94 -9.10 -8.49
CA ARG A 90 -7.66 -9.80 -8.64
C ARG A 90 -7.76 -11.23 -9.14
N ALA A 91 -8.91 -11.89 -9.00
CA ALA A 91 -9.10 -13.23 -9.54
C ALA A 91 -8.82 -13.31 -11.06
N ASP A 92 -8.94 -12.19 -11.78
CA ASP A 92 -8.62 -12.09 -13.22
C ASP A 92 -7.18 -11.62 -13.53
N ALA A 93 -6.43 -11.13 -12.55
CA ALA A 93 -5.09 -10.56 -12.73
C ALA A 93 -4.01 -11.42 -12.03
N ALA A 94 -3.74 -12.57 -12.64
CA ALA A 94 -2.45 -13.26 -12.70
C ALA A 94 -1.69 -13.59 -11.39
N ARG A 95 -1.55 -14.91 -11.17
CA ARG A 95 -0.29 -15.64 -10.89
C ARG A 95 0.95 -14.75 -10.63
N ASN A 96 1.18 -14.38 -9.38
CA ASN A 96 2.51 -14.30 -8.77
C ASN A 96 2.34 -14.11 -7.25
N LEU A 97 1.91 -15.19 -6.61
CA LEU A 97 1.89 -15.35 -5.16
C LEU A 97 3.29 -15.77 -4.70
N HIS A 98 4.34 -15.03 -5.11
CA HIS A 98 5.58 -15.03 -4.35
C HIS A 98 5.37 -14.02 -3.24
N GLN A 99 4.86 -14.52 -2.11
CA GLN A 99 5.19 -14.06 -0.77
C GLN A 99 5.64 -12.58 -0.66
N PHE A 100 4.74 -11.64 -0.96
CA PHE A 100 4.93 -10.23 -0.60
C PHE A 100 4.50 -9.97 0.85
N TYR A 101 4.71 -10.97 1.73
CA TYR A 101 5.10 -10.63 3.09
C TYR A 101 6.55 -10.21 2.98
N CYS A 102 6.81 -8.95 3.28
CA CYS A 102 8.17 -8.55 3.62
C CYS A 102 8.67 -9.37 4.82
#